data_AF-A0A2R6MYG2-F1
#
_entry.id   AF-A0A2R6MYG2-F1
#
_cell.length_a   1.000
_cell.length_b   1.000
_cell.length_c   1.000
_cell.angle_alpha   90.00
_cell.angle_beta   90.00
_cell.angle_gamma   90.00
#
_symmetry.space_group_name_H-M   'P 1'
#
loop_
_entity.id
_entity.type
_entity.pdbx_description
1 polymer ?
#
loop_
_entity_poly.entity_id
_entity_poly.type
_entity_poly.pdbx_seq_one_letter_code
_entity_poly.pdbx_strand_id
1 'polypeptide(L)'
;MGSAVVALAVGSAVYTLVGGVALAAVGALGAAVTAFVGAIYPDIDHHTSVPRRKAVHGFRVLAVLGVGGLAAVNWEGLLAVAATAAGAVGASLPPALVAAVLVGACAVVVAALVDPLVGLLTVRHRGWTHSVPINFVLVATLGAGVWVATGTLATPARFVAVAVTGSFYLGTLVHLGLDGEIP
;
A
#
# COMPACT_ATOMS: atom_id res chain seq x y z
N MET A 1 18.63 -5.24 5.34
CA MET A 1 18.49 -6.57 5.96
C MET A 1 17.10 -6.79 6.54
N GLY A 2 16.52 -5.83 7.27
CA GLY A 2 15.17 -5.97 7.85
C GLY A 2 14.05 -6.35 6.87
N SER A 3 13.96 -5.70 5.70
CA SER A 3 12.91 -6.00 4.71
C SER A 3 12.98 -7.44 4.15
N ALA A 4 14.18 -7.99 3.98
CA ALA A 4 14.36 -9.38 3.53
C ALA A 4 13.90 -10.38 4.62
N VAL A 5 14.18 -10.09 5.89
CA VAL A 5 13.71 -10.91 7.02
C VAL A 5 12.19 -10.89 7.10
N VAL A 6 11.57 -9.71 6.98
CA VAL A 6 10.11 -9.57 6.95
C VAL A 6 9.50 -10.32 5.76
N ALA A 7 10.12 -10.23 4.59
CA ALA A 7 9.68 -10.97 3.40
C ALA A 7 9.67 -12.48 3.61
N LEU A 8 10.76 -13.03 4.17
CA LEU A 8 10.86 -14.46 4.48
C LEU A 8 9.83 -14.87 5.54
N ALA A 9 9.69 -14.08 6.62
CA ALA A 9 8.74 -14.38 7.68
C ALA A 9 7.28 -14.39 7.17
N VAL A 10 6.88 -13.36 6.42
CA VAL A 10 5.52 -13.29 5.83
C VAL A 10 5.32 -14.39 4.80
N GLY A 11 6.29 -14.61 3.91
CA GLY A 11 6.22 -15.68 2.91
C GLY A 11 6.06 -17.06 3.52
N SER A 12 6.88 -17.38 4.53
CA SER A 12 6.80 -18.64 5.27
C SER A 12 5.46 -18.78 6.01
N ALA A 13 5.01 -17.73 6.72
CA ALA A 13 3.72 -17.77 7.41
C ALA A 13 2.56 -17.98 6.44
N VAL A 14 2.54 -17.29 5.30
CA VAL A 14 1.53 -17.48 4.25
C VAL A 14 1.60 -18.90 3.70
N TYR A 15 2.79 -19.42 3.40
CA TYR A 15 2.93 -20.79 2.91
C TYR A 15 2.39 -21.82 3.90
N THR A 16 2.76 -21.69 5.18
CA THR A 16 2.32 -22.62 6.23
C THR A 16 0.82 -22.54 6.51
N LEU A 17 0.23 -21.34 6.50
CA LEU A 17 -1.18 -21.14 6.83
C LEU A 17 -2.14 -21.38 5.66
N VAL A 18 -1.69 -21.12 4.43
CA VAL A 18 -2.54 -21.14 3.22
C VAL A 18 -2.19 -22.30 2.27
N GLY A 19 -0.96 -22.81 2.30
CA GLY A 19 -0.50 -23.89 1.43
C GLY A 19 -0.21 -23.50 -0.03
N GLY A 20 -0.33 -22.22 -0.38
CA GLY A 20 -0.18 -21.73 -1.76
C GLY A 20 1.20 -21.12 -2.03
N VAL A 21 2.03 -21.77 -2.88
CA VAL A 21 3.37 -21.27 -3.27
C VAL A 21 3.29 -19.88 -3.93
N ALA A 22 2.34 -19.69 -4.85
CA ALA A 22 2.19 -18.41 -5.54
C ALA A 22 1.79 -17.28 -4.57
N LEU A 23 0.84 -17.54 -3.68
CA LEU A 23 0.41 -16.58 -2.66
C LEU A 23 1.54 -16.26 -1.67
N ALA A 24 2.33 -17.27 -1.29
CA ALA A 24 3.50 -17.08 -0.44
C ALA A 24 4.57 -16.21 -1.12
N ALA A 25 4.86 -16.45 -2.40
CA ALA A 25 5.84 -15.67 -3.17
C ALA A 25 5.39 -14.21 -3.35
N VAL A 26 4.12 -14.00 -3.73
CA VAL A 26 3.54 -12.66 -3.88
C VAL A 26 3.47 -11.95 -2.52
N GLY A 27 3.06 -12.65 -1.46
CA GLY A 27 3.04 -12.14 -0.10
C GLY A 27 4.43 -11.73 0.38
N ALA A 28 5.45 -12.55 0.14
CA ALA A 28 6.84 -12.25 0.47
C ALA A 28 7.34 -11.00 -0.27
N LEU A 29 7.12 -10.91 -1.58
CA LEU A 29 7.53 -9.75 -2.38
C LEU A 29 6.82 -8.47 -1.93
N GLY A 30 5.50 -8.53 -1.75
CA GLY A 30 4.71 -7.41 -1.23
C GLY A 30 5.19 -6.98 0.15
N ALA A 31 5.50 -7.94 1.02
CA ALA A 31 6.03 -7.68 2.36
C ALA A 31 7.42 -7.04 2.32
N ALA A 32 8.30 -7.47 1.42
CA ALA A 32 9.61 -6.87 1.23
C ALA A 32 9.51 -5.38 0.87
N VAL A 33 8.64 -5.05 -0.11
CA VAL A 33 8.46 -3.69 -0.59
C VAL A 33 7.83 -2.82 0.50
N THR A 34 6.74 -3.26 1.10
CA THR A 34 6.04 -2.49 2.15
C THR A 34 6.89 -2.30 3.40
N ALA A 35 7.62 -3.32 3.84
CA ALA A 35 8.57 -3.19 4.95
C ALA A 35 9.73 -2.25 4.63
N PHE A 36 10.23 -2.26 3.38
CA PHE A 36 11.25 -1.30 2.96
C PHE A 36 10.73 0.14 3.03
N VAL A 37 9.51 0.40 2.53
CA VAL A 37 8.90 1.74 2.60
C VAL A 37 8.61 2.13 4.06
N GLY A 38 8.14 1.19 4.89
CA GLY A 38 7.93 1.41 6.32
C GLY A 38 9.23 1.74 7.08
N ALA A 39 10.35 1.17 6.67
CA ALA A 39 11.66 1.41 7.29
C ALA A 39 12.30 2.76 6.91
N ILE A 40 11.81 3.44 5.87
CA ILE A 40 12.26 4.80 5.50
C ILE A 40 11.21 5.86 5.82
N TYR A 41 10.02 5.44 6.28
CA TYR A 41 8.89 6.31 6.58
C TYR A 41 9.15 7.27 7.76
N PRO A 42 9.82 6.88 8.86
CA PRO A 42 10.02 7.82 9.96
C PRO A 42 10.77 9.10 9.55
N ASP A 43 11.75 8.97 8.63
CA ASP A 43 12.58 10.07 8.11
C ASP A 43 11.87 11.07 7.18
N ILE A 44 10.58 10.89 6.86
CA ILE A 44 9.90 11.76 5.89
C ILE A 44 9.57 13.15 6.42
N ASP A 45 9.64 13.32 7.74
CA ASP A 45 9.39 14.59 8.43
C ASP A 45 10.55 15.59 8.24
N HIS A 46 11.71 15.15 7.74
CA HIS A 46 12.77 16.04 7.29
C HIS A 46 12.51 16.52 5.86
N HIS A 47 11.76 17.63 5.71
CA HIS A 47 11.19 18.12 4.44
C HIS A 47 12.17 18.29 3.24
N THR A 48 13.46 18.47 3.48
CA THR A 48 14.49 18.63 2.44
C THR A 48 15.39 17.41 2.24
N SER A 49 15.18 16.33 2.98
CA SER A 49 16.10 15.20 3.06
C SER A 49 16.06 14.29 1.82
N VAL A 50 17.17 13.59 1.55
CA VAL A 50 17.22 12.50 0.56
C VAL A 50 16.27 11.36 0.96
N PRO A 51 16.21 10.91 2.23
CA PRO A 51 15.23 9.93 2.70
C PRO A 51 13.78 10.28 2.35
N ARG A 52 13.34 11.51 2.58
CA ARG A 52 11.97 11.94 2.23
C ARG A 52 11.66 11.73 0.76
N ARG A 53 12.56 12.13 -0.14
CA ARG A 53 12.36 11.93 -1.59
C ARG A 53 12.21 10.45 -1.95
N LYS A 54 13.03 9.58 -1.34
CA LYS A 54 12.95 8.12 -1.55
C LYS A 54 11.64 7.54 -1.01
N ALA A 55 11.22 7.96 0.18
CA ALA A 55 9.99 7.49 0.80
C ALA A 55 8.75 7.97 0.04
N VAL A 56 8.68 9.25 -0.33
CA VAL A 56 7.62 9.79 -1.20
C VAL A 56 7.54 9.04 -2.51
N HIS A 57 8.67 8.72 -3.14
CA HIS A 57 8.68 7.88 -4.34
C HIS A 57 8.13 6.47 -4.06
N GLY A 58 8.55 5.83 -2.96
CA GLY A 58 8.01 4.54 -2.53
C GLY A 58 6.49 4.58 -2.30
N PHE A 59 5.98 5.60 -1.62
CA PHE A 59 4.55 5.80 -1.40
C PHE A 59 3.78 6.02 -2.70
N ARG A 60 4.35 6.76 -3.66
CA ARG A 60 3.74 6.93 -4.99
C ARG A 60 3.62 5.60 -5.71
N VAL A 61 4.67 4.78 -5.70
CA VAL A 61 4.64 3.45 -6.30
C VAL A 61 3.58 2.58 -5.62
N LEU A 62 3.56 2.52 -4.29
CA LEU A 62 2.56 1.77 -3.54
C LEU A 62 1.13 2.25 -3.82
N ALA A 63 0.92 3.56 -3.93
CA ALA A 63 -0.39 4.13 -4.26
C ALA A 63 -0.86 3.74 -5.66
N VAL A 64 0.01 3.80 -6.67
CA VAL A 64 -0.30 3.38 -8.04
C VAL A 64 -0.64 1.89 -8.07
N LEU A 65 0.18 1.05 -7.41
CA LEU A 65 -0.06 -0.38 -7.31
C LEU A 65 -1.36 -0.68 -6.55
N GLY A 66 -1.69 0.07 -5.50
CA GLY A 66 -2.94 -0.04 -4.75
C GLY A 66 -4.16 0.27 -5.62
N VAL A 67 -4.13 1.38 -6.37
CA VAL A 67 -5.20 1.73 -7.32
C VAL A 67 -5.36 0.65 -8.39
N GLY A 68 -4.26 0.22 -9.01
CA GLY A 68 -4.30 -0.84 -10.02
C GLY A 68 -4.80 -2.18 -9.47
N GLY A 69 -4.36 -2.56 -8.27
CA GLY A 69 -4.81 -3.78 -7.59
C GLY A 69 -6.30 -3.74 -7.25
N LEU A 70 -6.79 -2.64 -6.68
CA LEU A 70 -8.22 -2.46 -6.42
C LEU A 70 -9.04 -2.50 -7.70
N ALA A 71 -8.54 -1.89 -8.78
CA ALA A 71 -9.20 -1.93 -10.07
C ALA A 71 -9.26 -3.34 -10.65
N ALA A 72 -8.17 -4.10 -10.55
CA ALA A 72 -8.12 -5.48 -11.01
C ALA A 72 -9.11 -6.38 -10.26
N VAL A 73 -9.22 -6.22 -8.93
CA VAL A 73 -10.16 -6.97 -8.09
C VAL A 73 -11.62 -6.62 -8.38
N ASN A 74 -11.89 -5.37 -8.79
CA ASN A 74 -13.24 -4.85 -9.01
C ASN A 74 -13.53 -4.56 -10.49
N TRP A 75 -12.85 -5.25 -11.40
CA TRP A 75 -12.85 -4.90 -12.82
C TRP A 75 -14.24 -4.93 -13.45
N GLU A 76 -15.04 -5.97 -13.15
CA GLU A 76 -16.41 -6.08 -13.67
C GLU A 76 -17.31 -4.91 -13.20
N GLY A 77 -17.21 -4.52 -11.93
CA GLY A 77 -17.91 -3.35 -11.41
C GLY A 77 -17.46 -2.05 -12.07
N LEU A 78 -16.15 -1.90 -12.33
CA LEU A 78 -15.61 -0.76 -13.07
C LEU A 78 -16.11 -0.72 -14.52
N LEU A 79 -16.23 -1.86 -15.20
CA LEU A 79 -16.79 -1.92 -16.56
C LEU A 79 -18.24 -1.44 -16.59
N ALA A 80 -19.05 -1.79 -15.58
CA ALA A 80 -20.43 -1.32 -15.49
C ALA A 80 -20.50 0.21 -15.32
N VAL A 81 -19.70 0.76 -14.41
CA VAL A 81 -19.60 2.22 -14.20
C VAL A 81 -19.10 2.92 -15.46
N ALA A 82 -18.09 2.37 -16.11
CA ALA A 82 -17.51 2.92 -17.33
C ALA A 82 -18.50 2.93 -18.50
N ALA A 83 -19.33 1.88 -18.64
CA ALA A 83 -20.39 1.82 -19.64
C ALA A 83 -21.44 2.90 -19.39
N THR A 84 -21.87 3.11 -18.14
CA THR A 84 -22.79 4.20 -17.77
C THR A 84 -22.20 5.57 -18.08
N ALA A 85 -20.93 5.80 -17.73
CA ALA A 85 -20.25 7.06 -17.98
C ALA A 85 -20.12 7.36 -19.49
N ALA A 86 -19.73 6.37 -20.30
CA ALA A 86 -19.63 6.51 -21.75
C ALA A 86 -20.98 6.87 -22.39
N GLY A 87 -22.06 6.21 -21.96
CA GLY A 87 -23.42 6.50 -22.41
C GLY A 87 -23.88 7.92 -22.06
N ALA A 88 -23.54 8.41 -20.86
CA ALA A 88 -23.93 9.74 -20.40
C ALA A 88 -23.32 10.89 -21.23
N VAL A 89 -22.15 10.68 -21.84
CA VAL A 89 -21.48 11.68 -22.68
C VAL A 89 -21.65 11.41 -24.18
N GLY A 90 -22.50 10.43 -24.55
CA GLY A 90 -22.73 10.06 -25.95
C GLY A 90 -21.50 9.48 -26.66
N ALA A 91 -20.50 9.01 -25.92
CA ALA A 91 -19.28 8.46 -26.50
C ALA A 91 -19.46 6.97 -26.82
N SER A 92 -19.14 6.58 -28.06
CA SER A 92 -19.14 5.18 -28.51
C SER A 92 -17.82 4.47 -28.18
N LEU A 93 -17.26 4.70 -26.99
CA LEU A 93 -16.00 4.09 -26.57
C LEU A 93 -16.24 2.74 -25.88
N PRO A 94 -15.35 1.74 -26.08
CA PRO A 94 -15.42 0.49 -25.34
C PRO A 94 -15.34 0.73 -23.82
N PRO A 95 -16.22 0.14 -22.99
CA PRO A 95 -16.20 0.33 -21.54
C PRO A 95 -14.84 0.00 -20.89
N ALA A 96 -14.14 -1.01 -21.41
CA ALA A 96 -12.81 -1.38 -20.94
C ALA A 96 -11.76 -0.27 -21.13
N LEU A 97 -11.83 0.47 -22.24
CA LEU A 97 -10.93 1.60 -22.49
C LEU A 97 -11.24 2.74 -21.52
N VAL A 98 -12.52 3.05 -21.32
CA VAL A 98 -12.96 4.08 -20.37
C VAL A 98 -12.54 3.72 -18.95
N ALA A 99 -12.76 2.48 -18.52
CA ALA A 99 -12.31 1.98 -17.22
C ALA A 99 -10.78 2.10 -17.06
N ALA A 100 -10.00 1.67 -18.06
CA ALA A 100 -8.54 1.78 -18.02
C ALA A 100 -8.06 3.24 -17.91
N VAL A 101 -8.69 4.16 -18.65
CA VAL A 101 -8.38 5.60 -18.57
C VAL A 101 -8.72 6.16 -17.19
N LEU A 102 -9.88 5.82 -16.62
CA LEU A 102 -10.28 6.26 -15.28
C LEU A 102 -9.33 5.74 -14.21
N VAL A 103 -8.91 4.48 -14.29
CA VAL A 103 -7.93 3.87 -13.38
C VAL A 103 -6.58 4.57 -13.51
N GLY A 104 -6.10 4.81 -14.74
CA GLY A 104 -4.86 5.53 -14.99
C GLY A 104 -4.89 6.96 -14.46
N ALA A 105 -5.97 7.70 -14.72
CA ALA A 105 -6.17 9.05 -14.20
C ALA A 105 -6.20 9.08 -12.67
N CYS A 106 -6.93 8.14 -12.05
CA CYS A 106 -6.97 7.99 -10.60
C CYS A 106 -5.58 7.71 -10.02
N ALA A 107 -4.83 6.77 -10.61
CA ALA A 107 -3.48 6.44 -10.17
C ALA A 107 -2.53 7.65 -10.24
N VAL A 108 -2.60 8.45 -11.31
CA VAL A 108 -1.84 9.69 -11.45
C VAL A 108 -2.21 10.71 -10.38
N VAL A 109 -3.52 10.93 -10.15
CA VAL A 109 -4.01 11.88 -9.14
C VAL A 109 -3.55 11.45 -7.75
N VAL A 110 -3.77 10.19 -7.36
CA VAL A 110 -3.36 9.69 -6.05
C VAL A 110 -1.84 9.81 -5.88
N ALA A 111 -1.04 9.44 -6.88
CA ALA A 111 0.42 9.59 -6.82
C ALA A 111 0.87 11.06 -6.71
N ALA A 112 0.21 11.98 -7.42
CA ALA A 112 0.50 13.41 -7.33
C ALA A 112 0.20 13.96 -5.92
N LEU A 113 -0.84 13.45 -5.26
CA LEU A 113 -1.26 13.87 -3.92
C LEU A 113 -0.39 13.33 -2.78
N VAL A 114 0.41 12.29 -2.99
CA VAL A 114 1.25 11.69 -1.93
C VAL A 114 2.15 12.73 -1.25
N ASP A 115 2.90 13.51 -2.03
CA ASP A 115 3.88 14.46 -1.49
C ASP A 115 3.24 15.63 -0.72
N PRO A 116 2.22 16.34 -1.24
CA PRO A 116 1.56 17.39 -0.48
C PRO A 116 0.83 16.85 0.76
N LEU A 117 0.23 15.66 0.70
CA LEU A 117 -0.40 15.05 1.87
C LEU A 117 0.63 14.67 2.94
N VAL A 118 1.76 14.07 2.55
CA VAL A 118 2.88 13.82 3.47
C VAL A 118 3.34 15.13 4.10
N GLY A 119 3.57 16.17 3.29
CA GLY A 119 3.98 17.49 3.80
C GLY A 119 2.98 18.10 4.79
N LEU A 120 1.68 17.97 4.52
CA LEU A 120 0.62 18.44 5.41
C LEU A 120 0.58 17.69 6.75
N LEU A 121 0.84 16.38 6.72
CA LEU A 121 0.75 15.52 7.90
C LEU A 121 2.04 15.51 8.72
N THR A 122 3.21 15.76 8.12
CA THR A 122 4.51 15.63 8.79
C THR A 122 5.17 16.97 9.11
N VAL A 123 4.42 17.88 9.74
CA VAL A 123 4.87 19.26 10.05
C VAL A 123 5.95 19.30 11.15
N ARG A 124 6.00 18.29 12.02
CA ARG A 124 6.97 18.21 13.13
C ARG A 124 7.97 17.09 12.87
N HIS A 125 9.25 17.40 13.02
CA HIS A 125 10.33 16.42 13.08
C HIS A 125 10.16 15.54 14.33
N ARG A 126 10.30 14.23 14.18
CA ARG A 126 10.01 13.18 15.17
C ARG A 126 8.59 13.26 15.75
N GLY A 127 7.64 13.55 14.87
CA GLY A 127 6.23 13.60 15.23
C GLY A 127 5.58 12.21 15.32
N TRP A 128 4.33 12.13 14.89
CA TRP A 128 3.56 10.90 14.82
C TRP A 128 4.22 9.75 14.02
N THR A 129 5.12 10.06 13.09
CA THR A 129 5.88 9.06 12.31
C THR A 129 6.79 8.19 13.17
N HIS A 130 7.21 8.69 14.34
CA HIS A 130 8.03 7.98 15.32
C HIS A 130 7.21 7.38 16.48
N SER A 131 5.89 7.58 16.47
CA SER A 131 5.02 7.04 17.52
C SER A 131 4.54 5.63 17.16
N VAL A 132 5.08 4.63 17.84
CA VAL A 132 4.68 3.21 17.75
C VAL A 132 3.14 3.03 17.80
N PRO A 133 2.40 3.53 18.81
CA PRO A 133 0.96 3.31 18.88
C PRO A 133 0.19 3.99 17.74
N ILE A 134 0.63 5.17 17.28
CA ILE A 134 -0.02 5.84 16.15
C ILE A 134 0.17 5.01 14.87
N ASN A 135 1.40 4.57 14.60
CA ASN A 135 1.69 3.73 13.43
C ASN A 135 0.92 2.40 13.46
N PHE A 136 0.79 1.78 14.64
CA PHE A 136 -0.03 0.59 14.80
C PHE A 136 -1.49 0.84 14.42
N VAL A 137 -2.10 1.92 14.95
CA VAL A 137 -3.49 2.28 14.65
C VAL A 137 -3.66 2.56 13.16
N LEU A 138 -2.77 3.32 12.53
CA LEU A 138 -2.83 3.61 11.09
C LEU A 138 -2.80 2.34 10.25
N VAL A 139 -1.84 1.45 10.52
CA VAL A 139 -1.70 0.20 9.77
C VAL A 139 -2.87 -0.74 10.03
N ALA A 140 -3.41 -0.77 11.26
CA ALA A 140 -4.62 -1.53 11.57
C ALA A 140 -5.84 -1.00 10.81
N THR A 141 -6.02 0.33 10.76
CA THR A 141 -7.10 0.96 9.98
C THR A 141 -6.95 0.67 8.49
N LEU A 142 -5.74 0.79 7.94
CA LEU A 142 -5.46 0.44 6.53
C LEU A 142 -5.71 -1.05 6.27
N GLY A 143 -5.28 -1.93 7.16
CA GLY A 143 -5.52 -3.37 7.07
C GLY A 143 -7.01 -3.71 7.07
N ALA A 144 -7.80 -3.07 7.93
CA ALA A 144 -9.26 -3.21 7.93
C ALA A 144 -9.88 -2.72 6.62
N GLY A 145 -9.41 -1.58 6.10
CA GLY A 145 -9.82 -1.06 4.80
C GLY A 145 -9.52 -2.04 3.66
N VAL A 146 -8.31 -2.61 3.63
CA VAL A 146 -7.90 -3.64 2.66
C VAL A 146 -8.77 -4.88 2.78
N TRP A 147 -9.08 -5.33 4.01
CA TRP A 147 -9.94 -6.49 4.24
C TRP A 147 -11.35 -6.31 3.67
N VAL A 148 -11.93 -5.11 3.83
CA VAL A 148 -13.25 -4.76 3.27
C VAL A 148 -13.16 -4.64 1.75
N ALA A 149 -12.17 -3.91 1.24
CA ALA A 149 -12.01 -3.65 -0.19
C ALA A 149 -11.70 -4.93 -1.02
N THR A 150 -11.17 -5.97 -0.37
CA THR A 150 -10.90 -7.28 -0.97
C THR A 150 -11.99 -8.31 -0.65
N GLY A 151 -13.17 -7.88 -0.21
CA GLY A 151 -14.26 -8.76 0.25
C GLY A 151 -14.76 -9.80 -0.77
N THR A 152 -14.54 -9.57 -2.06
CA THR A 152 -14.89 -10.50 -3.16
C THR A 152 -13.85 -11.59 -3.40
N LEU A 153 -12.65 -11.47 -2.82
CA LEU A 153 -11.59 -12.46 -2.96
C LEU A 153 -11.75 -13.62 -1.98
N ALA A 154 -11.16 -14.77 -2.32
CA ALA A 154 -11.05 -15.88 -1.39
C ALA A 154 -10.31 -15.47 -0.10
N THR A 155 -10.77 -15.98 1.04
CA THR A 155 -10.23 -15.67 2.38
C THR A 155 -8.69 -15.72 2.45
N PRO A 156 -7.98 -16.69 1.85
CA PRO A 156 -6.53 -16.70 1.91
C PRO A 156 -5.86 -15.51 1.19
N ALA A 157 -6.39 -15.06 0.06
CA ALA A 157 -5.87 -13.88 -0.64
C ALA A 157 -6.08 -12.59 0.18
N ARG A 158 -7.20 -12.50 0.89
CA ARG A 158 -7.50 -11.39 1.82
C ARG A 158 -6.51 -11.36 2.98
N PHE A 159 -6.22 -12.51 3.58
CA PHE A 159 -5.20 -12.62 4.62
C PHE A 159 -3.82 -12.17 4.13
N VAL A 160 -3.42 -12.57 2.92
CA VAL A 160 -2.14 -12.13 2.33
C VAL A 160 -2.11 -10.62 2.14
N ALA A 161 -3.18 -10.02 1.62
CA ALA A 161 -3.25 -8.57 1.41
C ALA A 161 -3.13 -7.79 2.73
N VAL A 162 -3.79 -8.27 3.81
CA VAL A 162 -3.67 -7.68 5.15
C VAL A 162 -2.27 -7.88 5.73
N ALA A 163 -1.67 -9.08 5.57
CA ALA A 163 -0.32 -9.36 6.05
C ALA A 163 0.73 -8.46 5.37
N VAL A 164 0.62 -8.26 4.05
CA VAL A 164 1.45 -7.33 3.28
C VAL A 164 1.25 -5.87 3.73
N THR A 165 0.05 -5.51 4.14
CA THR A 165 -0.20 -4.18 4.71
C THR A 165 0.50 -4.05 6.08
N GLY A 166 0.39 -5.10 6.91
CA GLY A 166 1.02 -5.18 8.23
C GLY A 166 2.55 -5.10 8.21
N SER A 167 3.21 -5.60 7.17
CA SER A 167 4.67 -5.53 7.06
C SER A 167 5.22 -4.11 6.94
N PHE A 168 4.40 -3.12 6.56
CA PHE A 168 4.77 -1.71 6.68
C PHE A 168 5.13 -1.35 8.13
N TYR A 169 4.29 -1.74 9.09
CA TYR A 169 4.53 -1.50 10.51
C TYR A 169 5.80 -2.18 11.00
N LEU A 170 6.07 -3.42 10.56
CA LEU A 170 7.32 -4.11 10.87
C LEU A 170 8.54 -3.34 10.36
N GLY A 171 8.45 -2.77 9.16
CA GLY A 171 9.46 -1.87 8.62
C GLY A 171 9.69 -0.66 9.53
N THR A 172 8.61 0.00 9.97
CA THR A 172 8.67 1.12 10.90
C THR A 172 9.35 0.74 12.21
N LEU A 173 8.98 -0.39 12.82
CA LEU A 173 9.61 -0.87 14.05
C LEU A 173 11.11 -1.13 13.89
N VAL A 174 11.53 -1.70 12.75
CA VAL A 174 12.97 -1.89 12.48
C VAL A 174 13.70 -0.55 12.47
N HIS A 175 13.13 0.48 11.86
CA HIS A 175 13.72 1.82 11.87
C HIS A 175 13.82 2.37 13.29
N LEU A 176 12.72 2.37 14.05
CA LEU A 176 12.70 2.93 15.41
C LEU A 176 13.63 2.19 16.37
N GLY A 177 13.80 0.88 16.22
CA GLY A 177 14.77 0.11 17.00
C GLY A 177 16.21 0.46 16.65
N LEU A 178 16.52 0.73 15.37
CA LEU A 178 17.84 1.20 14.95
C LEU A 178 18.16 2.60 15.48
N ASP A 179 17.13 3.44 15.63
CA ASP A 179 17.23 4.77 16.23
C ASP A 179 17.28 4.74 17.78
N GLY A 180 17.10 3.56 18.40
CA GLY A 180 17.07 3.39 19.85
C GLY A 180 15.81 3.96 20.53
N GLU A 181 14.76 4.22 19.76
CA GLU A 181 13.49 4.74 20.28
C GLU A 181 12.60 3.64 20.88
N ILE A 182 12.90 2.38 20.57
CA ILE A 182 12.33 1.20 21.21
C ILE A 182 13.44 0.21 21.61
N PRO A 183 13.33 -0.42 22.79
CA PRO A 183 14.33 -1.35 23.31
C PRO A 183 14.33 -2.72 22.61
#